data_AF-A0A928F8I7-F1
#
_entry.id   AF-A0A928F8I7-F1
#
_cell.length_a   1.000
_cell.length_b   1.000
_cell.length_c   1.000
_cell.angle_alpha   90.00
_cell.angle_beta   90.00
_cell.angle_gamma   90.00
#
_symmetry.space_group_name_H-M   'P 1'
#
loop_
_entity.id
_entity.type
_entity.pdbx_description
1 polymer ?
#
loop_
_entity_poly.entity_id
_entity_poly.type
_entity_poly.pdbx_seq_one_letter_code
_entity_poly.pdbx_strand_id
1 'polypeptide(L)'
;MNRVFAIVLTLCLCIPLLCPLAVGATAPDMEVPPVYTMTEVAANPAPPAAGATVTISTTEELLAFATYVNNGRPTAGIVFRQEATVTLNTGKFNVDGRWFELDGTTLKKGEPTPFTPIGHTEGAPIAFLGTFDGNGYHINGLYINMKAESIGFFALLGPGAVLKDISFRNGFVGGTGTAGMLAGQSVGTAESPVLIDYCKNRSNLSVKEGAAGGIVGSTAHTLIANCSNEGWVTGASRAAGIVALAGAGTEIYTSANLQVARCTGITGGIAAELSPQTVLKNCLNVAHLAGNEQKGAIVGQMADGATVAGCYYKEGTASPGIGGTEADVPAVTTSLSDARLKSTAQIIEMNTFHLTDARIRAICHPWQRGTDHPVIGAAPTAVTVTEDDVTFGAGSLSAAATVCGTDAVVKLIGHTSDPGGEISGTYTLDLNGYTLTLAAPLVLKGGTVTVTDTAETDLPAGKLLAHSSEALRLSGGSLRLVKGNIVSTSTYAIRCEGIGTLWLPTRPQVIGAGEGDLYLRYANVLEGAGP
;
A
#
# COMPACT_ATOMS: atom_id res chain seq x y z
N MET A 1 -1.36 -89.55 2.71
CA MET A 1 -2.39 -88.57 2.30
C MET A 1 -1.69 -87.29 1.91
N ASN A 2 -1.60 -86.78 0.68
CA ASN A 2 -1.89 -87.24 -0.68
C ASN A 2 -0.76 -86.67 -1.59
N ARG A 3 -0.40 -87.42 -2.64
CA ARG A 3 0.63 -87.13 -3.66
C ARG A 3 0.17 -86.07 -4.68
N VAL A 4 1.10 -85.34 -5.35
CA VAL A 4 1.32 -85.14 -6.83
C VAL A 4 2.61 -84.26 -7.02
N PHE A 5 3.79 -84.77 -7.46
CA PHE A 5 4.50 -84.63 -8.79
C PHE A 5 4.52 -83.20 -9.43
N ALA A 6 5.55 -82.60 -10.06
CA ALA A 6 6.95 -82.92 -10.44
C ALA A 6 7.61 -81.71 -11.21
N ILE A 7 8.93 -81.46 -10.99
CA ILE A 7 10.06 -81.12 -11.93
C ILE A 7 9.92 -79.86 -12.87
N VAL A 8 10.84 -78.88 -13.02
CA VAL A 8 12.19 -78.87 -13.67
C VAL A 8 12.85 -77.47 -13.56
N LEU A 9 14.14 -77.43 -13.14
CA LEU A 9 15.32 -76.68 -13.67
C LEU A 9 15.10 -75.29 -14.34
N THR A 10 15.89 -74.24 -14.07
CA THR A 10 17.23 -74.04 -14.67
C THR A 10 18.02 -72.89 -14.01
N LEU A 11 19.34 -73.06 -14.06
CA LEU A 11 20.47 -72.44 -13.34
C LEU A 11 20.78 -70.94 -13.59
N CYS A 12 21.56 -70.44 -12.63
CA CYS A 12 22.29 -69.17 -12.54
C CYS A 12 23.46 -68.95 -13.55
N LEU A 13 23.77 -67.65 -13.75
CA LEU A 13 25.10 -66.98 -13.84
C LEU A 13 26.05 -67.28 -15.03
N CYS A 14 26.34 -66.23 -15.84
CA CYS A 14 27.68 -65.60 -16.05
C CYS A 14 27.99 -65.08 -17.49
N ILE A 15 28.06 -63.73 -17.63
CA ILE A 15 28.99 -62.86 -18.43
C ILE A 15 29.02 -63.02 -19.99
N PRO A 16 29.58 -62.06 -20.75
CA PRO A 16 29.00 -60.85 -21.37
C PRO A 16 28.91 -60.93 -22.92
N LEU A 17 28.10 -60.08 -23.58
CA LEU A 17 28.41 -59.35 -24.83
C LEU A 17 27.12 -58.81 -25.49
N LEU A 18 27.26 -57.62 -26.08
CA LEU A 18 26.42 -56.99 -27.11
C LEU A 18 25.10 -56.37 -26.63
N CYS A 19 25.22 -55.11 -26.19
CA CYS A 19 24.15 -54.13 -26.28
C CYS A 19 23.92 -53.81 -27.78
N PRO A 20 22.74 -54.04 -28.37
CA PRO A 20 22.42 -53.41 -29.63
C PRO A 20 22.13 -51.93 -29.35
N LEU A 21 22.84 -51.07 -30.08
CA LEU A 21 22.56 -49.65 -30.22
C LEU A 21 21.10 -49.45 -30.64
N ALA A 22 20.25 -49.06 -29.69
CA ALA A 22 19.07 -48.26 -30.00
C ALA A 22 19.51 -46.79 -29.93
N VAL A 23 19.97 -46.29 -31.07
CA VAL A 23 20.05 -44.85 -31.34
C VAL A 23 18.61 -44.33 -31.36
N GLY A 24 18.34 -43.30 -30.56
CA GLY A 24 17.11 -42.51 -30.70
C GLY A 24 16.12 -42.58 -29.53
N ALA A 25 16.56 -42.24 -28.34
CA ALA A 25 15.70 -41.52 -27.40
C ALA A 25 16.59 -40.47 -26.73
N THR A 26 16.73 -39.33 -27.40
CA THR A 26 17.11 -38.10 -26.71
C THR A 26 16.18 -37.95 -25.51
N ALA A 27 16.72 -37.55 -24.36
CA ALA A 27 15.89 -36.99 -23.30
C ALA A 27 14.92 -35.99 -23.97
N PRO A 28 13.63 -35.92 -23.58
CA PRO A 28 12.75 -34.88 -24.13
C PRO A 28 13.50 -33.57 -23.95
N ASP A 29 13.85 -32.91 -25.06
CA ASP A 29 14.44 -31.60 -25.03
C ASP A 29 13.55 -30.78 -24.10
N MET A 30 14.10 -30.22 -23.02
CA MET A 30 13.40 -29.19 -22.27
C MET A 30 13.20 -28.05 -23.27
N GLU A 31 12.07 -28.08 -23.96
CA GLU A 31 11.67 -27.05 -24.90
C GLU A 31 11.66 -25.74 -24.10
N VAL A 32 12.63 -24.87 -24.39
CA VAL A 32 12.75 -23.58 -23.72
C VAL A 32 11.42 -22.87 -23.94
N PRO A 33 10.70 -22.49 -22.87
CA PRO A 33 9.38 -21.89 -23.01
C PRO A 33 9.47 -20.68 -23.95
N PRO A 34 8.57 -20.57 -24.96
CA PRO A 34 8.69 -19.50 -25.95
C PRO A 34 8.51 -18.14 -25.26
N VAL A 35 9.35 -17.18 -25.67
CA VAL A 35 9.33 -15.79 -25.17
C VAL A 35 8.93 -14.86 -26.32
N TYR A 36 7.93 -14.02 -26.07
CA TYR A 36 7.44 -13.00 -27.00
C TYR A 36 7.51 -11.63 -26.35
N THR A 37 7.58 -10.57 -27.13
CA THR A 37 7.27 -9.21 -26.66
C THR A 37 5.77 -8.95 -26.73
N MET A 38 5.25 -8.06 -25.88
CA MET A 38 3.84 -7.69 -25.96
C MET A 38 3.51 -7.00 -27.30
N THR A 39 4.48 -6.33 -27.91
CA THR A 39 4.36 -5.78 -29.26
C THR A 39 4.09 -6.89 -30.30
N GLU A 40 4.83 -8.01 -30.26
CA GLU A 40 4.61 -9.16 -31.15
C GLU A 40 3.24 -9.80 -30.91
N VAL A 41 2.85 -9.97 -29.66
CA VAL A 41 1.55 -10.55 -29.29
C VAL A 41 0.38 -9.65 -29.74
N ALA A 42 0.53 -8.33 -29.64
CA ALA A 42 -0.48 -7.38 -30.08
C ALA A 42 -0.65 -7.38 -31.61
N ALA A 43 0.44 -7.60 -32.37
CA ALA A 43 0.41 -7.70 -33.82
C ALA A 43 -0.11 -9.06 -34.33
N ASN A 44 -0.11 -10.10 -33.49
CA ASN A 44 -0.49 -11.45 -33.89
C ASN A 44 -1.98 -11.73 -33.60
N PRO A 45 -2.76 -12.22 -34.58
CA PRO A 45 -4.13 -12.69 -34.33
C PRO A 45 -4.20 -13.95 -33.46
N ALA A 46 -3.18 -14.82 -33.50
CA ALA A 46 -3.13 -16.03 -32.69
C ALA A 46 -2.52 -15.71 -31.29
N PRO A 47 -3.17 -16.13 -30.20
CA PRO A 47 -2.64 -15.94 -28.85
C PRO A 47 -1.43 -16.87 -28.59
N PRO A 48 -0.50 -16.48 -27.70
CA PRO A 48 0.55 -17.38 -27.24
C PRO A 48 -0.04 -18.64 -26.59
N ALA A 49 0.67 -19.76 -26.71
CA ALA A 49 0.28 -20.99 -26.04
C ALA A 49 0.53 -20.91 -24.52
N ALA A 50 -0.18 -21.74 -23.75
CA ALA A 50 0.12 -21.91 -22.33
C ALA A 50 1.58 -22.36 -22.13
N GLY A 51 2.25 -21.82 -21.13
CA GLY A 51 3.69 -21.97 -20.89
C GLY A 51 4.53 -20.84 -21.49
N ALA A 52 4.00 -20.04 -22.42
CA ALA A 52 4.73 -18.91 -22.98
C ALA A 52 4.97 -17.79 -21.96
N THR A 53 6.07 -17.06 -22.16
CA THR A 53 6.34 -15.78 -21.50
C THR A 53 6.14 -14.63 -22.50
N VAL A 54 5.46 -13.57 -22.09
CA VAL A 54 5.29 -12.33 -22.83
C VAL A 54 5.91 -11.19 -22.04
N THR A 55 6.91 -10.51 -22.59
CA THR A 55 7.63 -9.43 -21.92
C THR A 55 6.96 -8.08 -22.15
N ILE A 56 6.99 -7.23 -21.13
CA ILE A 56 6.47 -5.85 -21.13
C ILE A 56 7.59 -4.92 -20.67
N SER A 57 8.07 -4.06 -21.56
CA SER A 57 9.21 -3.18 -21.32
C SER A 57 8.90 -1.70 -21.51
N THR A 58 7.77 -1.38 -22.16
CA THR A 58 7.36 0.02 -22.40
C THR A 58 5.94 0.29 -21.94
N THR A 59 5.59 1.58 -21.86
CA THR A 59 4.23 2.02 -21.57
C THR A 59 3.25 1.56 -22.65
N GLU A 60 3.62 1.62 -23.92
CA GLU A 60 2.80 1.16 -25.04
C GLU A 60 2.52 -0.34 -24.94
N GLU A 61 3.53 -1.13 -24.56
CA GLU A 61 3.37 -2.56 -24.32
C GLU A 61 2.43 -2.84 -23.15
N LEU A 62 2.50 -2.08 -22.06
CA LEU A 62 1.56 -2.25 -20.95
C LEU A 62 0.12 -1.90 -21.36
N LEU A 63 -0.08 -0.85 -22.17
CA LEU A 63 -1.39 -0.50 -22.71
C LEU A 63 -1.90 -1.54 -23.71
N ALA A 64 -1.02 -2.13 -24.50
CA ALA A 64 -1.34 -3.23 -25.41
C ALA A 64 -1.73 -4.51 -24.64
N PHE A 65 -1.08 -4.80 -23.52
CA PHE A 65 -1.46 -5.88 -22.62
C PHE A 65 -2.87 -5.68 -22.05
N ALA A 66 -3.18 -4.49 -21.53
CA ALA A 66 -4.54 -4.18 -21.05
C ALA A 66 -5.59 -4.38 -22.16
N THR A 67 -5.29 -3.89 -23.37
CA THR A 67 -6.13 -4.09 -24.56
C THR A 67 -6.30 -5.56 -24.92
N TYR A 68 -5.23 -6.35 -24.86
CA TYR A 68 -5.26 -7.79 -25.15
C TYR A 68 -6.23 -8.51 -24.21
N VAL A 69 -6.13 -8.27 -22.90
CA VAL A 69 -7.02 -8.88 -21.90
C VAL A 69 -8.45 -8.39 -22.07
N ASN A 70 -8.66 -7.08 -22.23
CA ASN A 70 -10.00 -6.48 -22.36
C ASN A 70 -10.75 -6.91 -23.63
N ASN A 71 -10.04 -7.41 -24.64
CA ASN A 71 -10.65 -8.05 -25.82
C ASN A 71 -10.98 -9.54 -25.60
N GLY A 72 -10.89 -10.04 -24.37
CA GLY A 72 -11.22 -11.42 -24.00
C GLY A 72 -10.22 -12.45 -24.51
N ARG A 73 -8.99 -12.03 -24.84
CA ARG A 73 -7.98 -12.96 -25.33
C ARG A 73 -7.47 -13.88 -24.20
N PRO A 74 -7.13 -15.15 -24.49
CA PRO A 74 -6.70 -16.10 -23.47
C PRO A 74 -5.45 -15.65 -22.71
N THR A 75 -5.49 -15.79 -21.38
CA THR A 75 -4.36 -15.47 -20.48
C THR A 75 -3.93 -16.66 -19.62
N ALA A 76 -4.79 -17.66 -19.44
CA ALA A 76 -4.52 -18.82 -18.58
C ALA A 76 -3.23 -19.55 -19.01
N GLY A 77 -2.34 -19.79 -18.04
CA GLY A 77 -1.05 -20.45 -18.26
C GLY A 77 0.01 -19.60 -18.97
N ILE A 78 -0.25 -18.33 -19.28
CA ILE A 78 0.72 -17.41 -19.89
C ILE A 78 1.32 -16.51 -18.80
N VAL A 79 2.63 -16.28 -18.87
CA VAL A 79 3.34 -15.35 -17.98
C VAL A 79 3.57 -14.02 -18.69
N PHE A 80 2.95 -12.94 -18.20
CA PHE A 80 3.23 -11.57 -18.61
C PHE A 80 4.25 -10.98 -17.64
N ARG A 81 5.48 -10.71 -18.09
CA ARG A 81 6.60 -10.31 -17.24
C ARG A 81 7.10 -8.91 -17.57
N GLN A 82 7.30 -8.07 -16.58
CA GLN A 82 7.99 -6.81 -16.78
C GLN A 82 9.49 -7.03 -17.01
N GLU A 83 10.06 -6.32 -17.97
CA GLU A 83 11.51 -6.26 -18.22
C GLU A 83 12.05 -4.84 -18.03
N ALA A 84 11.19 -3.88 -17.67
CA ALA A 84 11.56 -2.53 -17.29
C ALA A 84 10.48 -1.87 -16.42
N THR A 85 10.88 -0.81 -15.71
CA THR A 85 9.94 0.12 -15.07
C THR A 85 9.20 0.90 -16.14
N VAL A 86 7.87 0.91 -16.07
CA VAL A 86 7.00 1.63 -17.00
C VAL A 86 6.40 2.86 -16.33
N THR A 87 6.31 3.97 -17.06
CA THR A 87 5.80 5.24 -16.54
C THR A 87 4.62 5.71 -17.37
N LEU A 88 3.43 5.64 -16.78
CA LEU A 88 2.15 6.05 -17.39
C LEU A 88 1.96 7.57 -17.31
N ASN A 89 2.33 8.17 -16.17
CA ASN A 89 2.29 9.62 -15.95
C ASN A 89 3.51 10.05 -15.12
N THR A 90 4.10 11.21 -15.45
CA THR A 90 5.34 11.71 -14.84
C THR A 90 5.12 12.71 -13.70
N GLY A 91 3.97 13.39 -13.66
CA GLY A 91 3.58 14.31 -12.58
C GLY A 91 3.19 13.60 -11.28
N LYS A 92 2.78 14.35 -10.26
CA LYS A 92 2.48 13.85 -8.90
C LYS A 92 1.00 13.84 -8.59
N PHE A 93 0.54 12.80 -7.89
CA PHE A 93 -0.83 12.72 -7.38
C PHE A 93 -0.89 13.05 -5.89
N ASN A 94 -1.91 13.81 -5.53
CA ASN A 94 -2.27 13.95 -4.14
C ASN A 94 -3.20 12.83 -3.66
N VAL A 95 -3.58 12.87 -2.37
CA VAL A 95 -4.43 11.84 -1.76
C VAL A 95 -5.86 11.81 -2.34
N ASP A 96 -6.33 12.91 -2.93
CA ASP A 96 -7.64 13.03 -3.57
C ASP A 96 -7.60 12.70 -5.07
N GLY A 97 -6.43 12.41 -5.63
CA GLY A 97 -6.23 12.12 -7.04
C GLY A 97 -6.12 13.34 -7.95
N ARG A 98 -5.98 14.54 -7.38
CA ARG A 98 -5.58 15.72 -8.15
C ARG A 98 -4.12 15.58 -8.56
N TRP A 99 -3.85 15.95 -9.80
CA TRP A 99 -2.54 15.79 -10.42
C TRP A 99 -1.84 17.12 -10.67
N PHE A 100 -0.53 17.10 -10.48
CA PHE A 100 0.33 18.26 -10.62
C PHE A 100 1.57 17.93 -11.46
N GLU A 101 1.82 18.71 -12.50
CA GLU A 101 3.08 18.70 -13.24
C GLU A 101 4.10 19.57 -12.54
N LEU A 102 5.35 19.15 -12.59
CA LEU A 102 6.47 19.98 -12.22
C LEU A 102 6.94 20.73 -13.48
N ASP A 103 6.84 22.06 -13.46
CA ASP A 103 7.39 22.95 -14.48
C ASP A 103 8.50 23.81 -13.85
N GLY A 104 9.75 23.35 -14.00
CA GLY A 104 10.88 23.87 -13.24
C GLY A 104 10.66 23.67 -11.74
N THR A 105 10.43 24.76 -11.01
CA THR A 105 10.18 24.77 -9.56
C THR A 105 8.70 24.99 -9.21
N THR A 106 7.82 25.11 -10.21
CA THR A 106 6.39 25.40 -10.01
C THR A 106 5.53 24.15 -10.23
N LEU A 107 4.57 23.91 -9.35
CA LEU A 107 3.56 22.86 -9.51
C LEU A 107 2.35 23.43 -10.25
N LYS A 108 2.06 22.91 -11.45
CA LYS A 108 0.89 23.29 -12.24
C LYS A 108 -0.16 22.20 -12.18
N LYS A 109 -1.42 22.57 -11.98
CA LYS A 109 -2.53 21.63 -12.18
C LYS A 109 -2.49 21.17 -13.63
N GLY A 110 -2.51 19.87 -13.86
CA GLY A 110 -2.71 19.32 -15.19
C GLY A 110 -3.76 18.20 -15.18
N GLU A 111 -3.84 17.47 -16.29
CA GLU A 111 -4.75 16.35 -16.47
C GLU A 111 -3.95 15.08 -16.80
N PRO A 112 -3.92 14.07 -15.92
CA PRO A 112 -3.21 12.83 -16.14
C PRO A 112 -3.92 11.95 -17.18
N THR A 113 -3.17 11.13 -17.89
CA THR A 113 -3.75 10.17 -18.84
C THR A 113 -4.38 9.01 -18.06
N PRO A 114 -5.69 8.75 -18.22
CA PRO A 114 -6.36 7.65 -17.53
C PRO A 114 -5.92 6.30 -18.10
N PHE A 115 -5.74 5.33 -17.21
CA PHE A 115 -5.50 3.93 -17.53
C PHE A 115 -6.83 3.17 -17.49
N THR A 116 -7.09 2.36 -18.52
CA THR A 116 -8.23 1.44 -18.53
C THR A 116 -7.86 0.19 -17.72
N PRO A 117 -8.60 -0.14 -16.64
CA PRO A 117 -8.38 -1.37 -15.88
C PRO A 117 -8.27 -2.62 -16.75
N ILE A 118 -7.49 -3.59 -16.30
CA ILE A 118 -7.32 -4.89 -16.96
C ILE A 118 -8.43 -5.84 -16.51
N GLY A 119 -9.22 -6.32 -17.45
CA GLY A 119 -10.50 -6.99 -17.19
C GLY A 119 -11.63 -6.01 -16.86
N HIS A 120 -12.85 -6.51 -16.72
CA HIS A 120 -14.02 -5.75 -16.28
C HIS A 120 -15.11 -6.65 -15.70
N THR A 121 -15.97 -6.09 -14.85
CA THR A 121 -17.12 -6.79 -14.24
C THR A 121 -18.45 -6.46 -14.92
N GLU A 122 -18.51 -5.40 -15.72
CA GLU A 122 -19.74 -4.96 -16.40
C GLU A 122 -20.01 -5.76 -17.68
N GLY A 123 -21.29 -5.96 -18.02
CA GLY A 123 -21.69 -6.68 -19.22
C GLY A 123 -21.37 -8.17 -19.13
N ALA A 124 -20.54 -8.67 -20.05
CA ALA A 124 -19.97 -10.01 -19.98
C ALA A 124 -18.60 -9.92 -19.29
N PRO A 125 -18.45 -10.36 -18.03
CA PRO A 125 -17.23 -10.14 -17.27
C PRO A 125 -16.01 -10.78 -17.93
N ILE A 126 -14.89 -10.05 -17.93
CA ILE A 126 -13.60 -10.54 -18.40
C ILE A 126 -12.62 -10.50 -17.22
N ALA A 127 -12.17 -11.68 -16.82
CA ALA A 127 -11.19 -11.87 -15.75
C ALA A 127 -9.79 -12.14 -16.32
N PHE A 128 -8.76 -11.64 -15.64
CA PHE A 128 -7.39 -12.08 -15.88
C PHE A 128 -7.16 -13.42 -15.18
N LEU A 129 -6.61 -14.40 -15.92
CA LEU A 129 -6.38 -15.78 -15.46
C LEU A 129 -4.90 -16.21 -15.58
N GLY A 130 -4.03 -15.32 -16.05
CA GLY A 130 -2.62 -15.59 -16.29
C GLY A 130 -1.74 -15.32 -15.08
N THR A 131 -0.43 -15.31 -15.32
CA THR A 131 0.56 -14.79 -14.37
C THR A 131 0.99 -13.39 -14.79
N PHE A 132 0.97 -12.41 -13.90
CA PHE A 132 1.67 -11.13 -14.09
C PHE A 132 2.83 -11.06 -13.11
N ASP A 133 4.04 -10.92 -13.64
CA ASP A 133 5.31 -10.94 -12.93
C ASP A 133 5.99 -9.57 -13.06
N GLY A 134 5.98 -8.76 -12.00
CA GLY A 134 6.59 -7.43 -12.03
C GLY A 134 8.12 -7.45 -12.00
N ASN A 135 8.75 -8.59 -11.70
CA ASN A 135 10.19 -8.84 -11.87
C ASN A 135 11.10 -7.73 -11.31
N GLY A 136 10.77 -7.20 -10.13
CA GLY A 136 11.48 -6.14 -9.44
C GLY A 136 11.28 -4.72 -10.00
N TYR A 137 10.54 -4.56 -11.10
CA TYR A 137 10.28 -3.27 -11.73
C TYR A 137 9.06 -2.56 -11.13
N HIS A 138 8.84 -1.31 -11.56
CA HIS A 138 7.75 -0.48 -11.05
C HIS A 138 6.77 -0.08 -12.15
N ILE A 139 5.52 0.16 -11.74
CA ILE A 139 4.50 0.85 -12.52
C ILE A 139 4.34 2.23 -11.90
N ASN A 140 4.84 3.25 -12.60
CA ASN A 140 4.81 4.63 -12.14
C ASN A 140 3.61 5.38 -12.77
N GLY A 141 2.95 6.23 -11.98
CA GLY A 141 1.99 7.18 -12.55
C GLY A 141 0.65 6.57 -12.94
N LEU A 142 0.27 5.42 -12.40
CA LEU A 142 -1.06 4.84 -12.68
C LEU A 142 -2.15 5.85 -12.29
N TYR A 143 -3.09 6.13 -13.19
CA TYR A 143 -4.27 6.96 -12.88
C TYR A 143 -5.55 6.24 -13.29
N ILE A 144 -6.37 5.89 -12.32
CA ILE A 144 -7.70 5.33 -12.53
C ILE A 144 -8.67 6.15 -11.67
N ASN A 145 -9.67 6.77 -12.28
CA ASN A 145 -10.71 7.48 -11.55
C ASN A 145 -12.04 7.36 -12.29
N MET A 146 -12.86 6.40 -11.89
CA MET A 146 -14.04 6.03 -12.67
C MET A 146 -15.19 5.55 -11.79
N LYS A 147 -16.39 5.54 -12.37
CA LYS A 147 -17.55 4.87 -11.78
C LYS A 147 -17.67 3.48 -12.39
N ALA A 148 -17.33 2.48 -11.59
CA ALA A 148 -17.49 1.05 -11.89
C ALA A 148 -17.65 0.29 -10.57
N GLU A 149 -18.14 -0.95 -10.61
CA GLU A 149 -18.27 -1.78 -9.41
C GLU A 149 -16.91 -2.21 -8.84
N SER A 150 -15.96 -2.47 -9.71
CA SER A 150 -14.63 -2.98 -9.39
C SER A 150 -13.55 -2.12 -10.05
N ILE A 151 -12.63 -1.59 -9.24
CA ILE A 151 -11.64 -0.61 -9.69
C ILE A 151 -10.25 -1.02 -9.21
N GLY A 152 -9.29 -1.13 -10.12
CA GLY A 152 -7.90 -1.40 -9.81
C GLY A 152 -7.09 -1.58 -11.09
N PHE A 153 -5.77 -1.79 -10.97
CA PHE A 153 -4.94 -2.11 -12.12
C PHE A 153 -5.51 -3.33 -12.87
N PHE A 154 -5.92 -4.36 -12.13
CA PHE A 154 -6.88 -5.36 -12.58
C PHE A 154 -8.28 -5.06 -12.04
N ALA A 155 -9.29 -4.94 -12.90
CA ALA A 155 -10.67 -4.86 -12.40
C ALA A 155 -11.12 -6.22 -11.83
N LEU A 156 -10.74 -7.33 -12.46
CA LEU A 156 -11.18 -8.67 -12.05
C LEU A 156 -10.08 -9.71 -12.25
N LEU A 157 -9.71 -10.39 -11.17
CA LEU A 157 -8.89 -11.61 -11.19
C LEU A 157 -9.80 -12.83 -11.06
N GLY A 158 -9.51 -13.87 -11.86
CA GLY A 158 -10.25 -15.13 -11.85
C GLY A 158 -9.41 -16.33 -11.39
N PRO A 159 -10.01 -17.53 -11.34
CA PRO A 159 -9.36 -18.72 -10.78
C PRO A 159 -8.01 -19.03 -11.42
N GLY A 160 -7.00 -19.28 -10.58
CA GLY A 160 -5.64 -19.62 -11.01
C GLY A 160 -4.77 -18.44 -11.45
N ALA A 161 -5.28 -17.20 -11.40
CA ALA A 161 -4.48 -16.02 -11.64
C ALA A 161 -3.35 -15.89 -10.60
N VAL A 162 -2.18 -15.46 -11.05
CA VAL A 162 -1.00 -15.25 -10.20
C VAL A 162 -0.46 -13.85 -10.43
N LEU A 163 -0.40 -13.03 -9.39
CA LEU A 163 0.24 -11.73 -9.42
C LEU A 163 1.44 -11.77 -8.48
N LYS A 164 2.63 -11.48 -8.98
CA LYS A 164 3.84 -11.48 -8.15
C LYS A 164 4.78 -10.33 -8.44
N ASP A 165 5.39 -9.80 -7.38
CA ASP A 165 6.46 -8.78 -7.43
C ASP A 165 6.07 -7.50 -8.19
N ILE A 166 4.83 -7.05 -8.00
CA ILE A 166 4.30 -5.84 -8.65
C ILE A 166 4.41 -4.67 -7.67
N SER A 167 5.06 -3.58 -8.08
CA SER A 167 5.17 -2.38 -7.25
C SER A 167 4.64 -1.14 -7.98
N PHE A 168 3.66 -0.48 -7.36
CA PHE A 168 3.12 0.79 -7.83
C PHE A 168 3.79 1.96 -7.12
N ARG A 169 4.09 3.03 -7.86
CA ARG A 169 4.58 4.29 -7.28
C ARG A 169 3.89 5.48 -7.92
N ASN A 170 3.70 6.53 -7.12
CA ASN A 170 3.25 7.83 -7.62
C ASN A 170 2.00 7.73 -8.51
N GLY A 171 1.04 6.92 -8.11
CA GLY A 171 -0.22 6.73 -8.81
C GLY A 171 -1.41 7.11 -7.96
N PHE A 172 -2.58 7.06 -8.58
CA PHE A 172 -3.87 7.23 -7.94
C PHE A 172 -4.92 6.28 -8.50
N VAL A 173 -5.64 5.62 -7.60
CA VAL A 173 -6.85 4.86 -7.92
C VAL A 173 -8.03 5.44 -7.14
N GLY A 174 -9.12 5.75 -7.82
CA GLY A 174 -10.30 6.30 -7.18
C GLY A 174 -11.57 6.05 -7.97
N GLY A 175 -12.70 6.50 -7.40
CA GLY A 175 -14.01 6.26 -7.98
C GLY A 175 -15.11 6.10 -6.94
N THR A 176 -16.17 5.38 -7.31
CA THR A 176 -17.32 5.12 -6.43
C THR A 176 -17.48 3.66 -6.04
N GLY A 177 -16.86 2.71 -6.75
CA GLY A 177 -16.98 1.27 -6.47
C GLY A 177 -16.05 0.76 -5.38
N THR A 178 -15.90 -0.57 -5.37
CA THR A 178 -14.91 -1.26 -4.56
C THR A 178 -13.57 -1.22 -5.27
N ALA A 179 -12.53 -0.76 -4.59
CA ALA A 179 -11.24 -0.53 -5.21
C ALA A 179 -10.07 -1.13 -4.43
N GLY A 180 -9.07 -1.57 -5.20
CA GLY A 180 -7.72 -1.80 -4.70
C GLY A 180 -6.69 -1.35 -5.72
N MET A 181 -5.47 -1.02 -5.28
CA MET A 181 -4.43 -0.56 -6.19
C MET A 181 -4.10 -1.65 -7.23
N LEU A 182 -3.92 -2.88 -6.74
CA LEU A 182 -3.61 -4.03 -7.59
C LEU A 182 -4.87 -4.58 -8.24
N ALA A 183 -5.91 -4.84 -7.46
CA ALA A 183 -7.17 -5.38 -7.98
C ALA A 183 -8.42 -4.82 -7.29
N GLY A 184 -9.48 -4.57 -8.07
CA GLY A 184 -10.79 -4.24 -7.50
C GLY A 184 -11.47 -5.47 -6.88
N GLN A 185 -11.50 -6.58 -7.62
CA GLN A 185 -12.08 -7.86 -7.19
C GLN A 185 -11.16 -9.02 -7.56
N SER A 186 -11.03 -9.97 -6.65
CA SER A 186 -10.30 -11.22 -6.84
C SER A 186 -11.19 -12.40 -6.50
N VAL A 187 -11.48 -13.26 -7.48
CA VAL A 187 -12.43 -14.38 -7.34
C VAL A 187 -11.79 -15.67 -7.82
N GLY A 188 -11.29 -16.47 -6.88
CA GLY A 188 -10.79 -17.82 -7.13
C GLY A 188 -11.82 -18.92 -6.80
N THR A 189 -11.37 -20.16 -6.80
CA THR A 189 -12.10 -21.31 -6.20
C THR A 189 -11.24 -22.03 -5.18
N ALA A 190 -11.81 -22.97 -4.42
CA ALA A 190 -11.04 -23.78 -3.48
C ALA A 190 -9.92 -24.60 -4.17
N GLU A 191 -10.18 -25.06 -5.40
CA GLU A 191 -9.25 -25.85 -6.21
C GLU A 191 -8.25 -25.00 -6.99
N SER A 192 -8.62 -23.77 -7.32
CA SER A 192 -7.82 -22.83 -8.11
C SER A 192 -7.91 -21.42 -7.53
N PRO A 193 -7.29 -21.20 -6.34
CA PRO A 193 -7.30 -19.88 -5.72
C PRO A 193 -6.48 -18.89 -6.55
N VAL A 194 -6.79 -17.59 -6.40
CA VAL A 194 -5.92 -16.52 -6.90
C VAL A 194 -4.73 -16.39 -5.95
N LEU A 195 -3.52 -16.25 -6.50
CA LEU A 195 -2.29 -15.99 -5.73
C LEU A 195 -1.82 -14.55 -5.96
N ILE A 196 -1.64 -13.81 -4.87
CA ILE A 196 -1.04 -12.47 -4.88
C ILE A 196 0.14 -12.48 -3.92
N ASP A 197 1.35 -12.30 -4.45
CA ASP A 197 2.58 -12.45 -3.69
C ASP A 197 3.54 -11.27 -3.90
N TYR A 198 4.11 -10.75 -2.82
CA TYR A 198 5.17 -9.74 -2.87
C TYR A 198 4.77 -8.45 -3.64
N CYS A 199 3.50 -8.07 -3.59
CA CYS A 199 2.99 -6.86 -4.24
C CYS A 199 3.00 -5.65 -3.29
N LYS A 200 3.36 -4.47 -3.82
CA LYS A 200 3.56 -3.25 -3.03
C LYS A 200 2.76 -2.08 -3.61
N ASN A 201 1.92 -1.48 -2.79
CA ASN A 201 1.28 -0.21 -3.12
C ASN A 201 2.04 0.97 -2.48
N ARG A 202 2.62 1.87 -3.30
CA ARG A 202 3.18 3.17 -2.86
C ARG A 202 2.47 4.35 -3.53
N SER A 203 1.18 4.17 -3.77
CA SER A 203 0.30 5.06 -4.52
C SER A 203 -1.00 5.30 -3.75
N ASN A 204 -1.66 6.42 -4.02
CA ASN A 204 -2.84 6.81 -3.25
C ASN A 204 -4.10 6.14 -3.79
N LEU A 205 -5.03 5.83 -2.90
CA LEU A 205 -6.33 5.27 -3.23
C LEU A 205 -7.43 6.02 -2.48
N SER A 206 -8.44 6.50 -3.21
CA SER A 206 -9.56 7.26 -2.63
C SER A 206 -10.88 7.01 -3.36
N VAL A 207 -11.78 6.28 -2.70
CA VAL A 207 -13.14 6.03 -3.20
C VAL A 207 -14.19 6.76 -2.38
N LYS A 208 -15.21 7.28 -3.06
CA LYS A 208 -16.21 8.20 -2.49
C LYS A 208 -17.46 7.51 -1.93
N GLU A 209 -17.73 6.27 -2.32
CA GLU A 209 -18.95 5.55 -1.94
C GLU A 209 -18.66 4.11 -1.48
N GLY A 210 -17.80 3.38 -2.21
CA GLY A 210 -17.49 1.98 -1.93
C GLY A 210 -16.39 1.73 -0.89
N ALA A 211 -15.77 0.56 -1.02
CA ALA A 211 -14.76 0.03 -0.12
C ALA A 211 -13.36 0.14 -0.74
N ALA A 212 -12.34 0.35 0.10
CA ALA A 212 -10.97 0.59 -0.33
C ALA A 212 -9.99 -0.35 0.37
N GLY A 213 -9.27 -1.18 -0.39
CA GLY A 213 -8.16 -1.99 0.12
C GLY A 213 -6.86 -1.55 -0.54
N GLY A 214 -5.80 -1.31 0.20
CA GLY A 214 -4.54 -0.82 -0.40
C GLY A 214 -3.94 -1.76 -1.45
N ILE A 215 -4.23 -3.07 -1.38
CA ILE A 215 -3.86 -4.05 -2.42
C ILE A 215 -5.10 -4.49 -3.20
N VAL A 216 -6.10 -5.08 -2.53
CA VAL A 216 -7.32 -5.60 -3.16
C VAL A 216 -8.58 -5.03 -2.53
N GLY A 217 -9.55 -4.64 -3.33
CA GLY A 217 -10.84 -4.17 -2.82
C GLY A 217 -11.66 -5.28 -2.15
N SER A 218 -11.97 -6.35 -2.89
CA SER A 218 -12.73 -7.50 -2.40
C SER A 218 -12.14 -8.83 -2.89
N THR A 219 -12.19 -9.86 -2.04
CA THR A 219 -11.63 -11.18 -2.35
C THR A 219 -12.59 -12.32 -2.05
N ALA A 220 -12.47 -13.41 -2.81
CA ALA A 220 -12.99 -14.74 -2.48
C ALA A 220 -11.97 -15.78 -2.96
N HIS A 221 -11.67 -16.79 -2.14
CA HIS A 221 -10.66 -17.83 -2.46
C HIS A 221 -9.36 -17.25 -3.02
N THR A 222 -8.78 -16.30 -2.27
CA THR A 222 -7.55 -15.59 -2.67
C THR A 222 -6.51 -15.76 -1.57
N LEU A 223 -5.29 -16.12 -1.97
CA LEU A 223 -4.12 -16.21 -1.12
C LEU A 223 -3.25 -14.97 -1.33
N ILE A 224 -3.10 -14.16 -0.29
CA ILE A 224 -2.30 -12.93 -0.30
C ILE A 224 -1.12 -13.13 0.66
N ALA A 225 0.10 -12.99 0.16
CA ALA A 225 1.32 -13.14 0.94
C ALA A 225 2.31 -12.00 0.66
N ASN A 226 3.10 -11.63 1.66
CA ASN A 226 4.24 -10.71 1.53
C ASN A 226 3.90 -9.32 0.94
N CYS A 227 2.63 -8.90 1.04
CA CYS A 227 2.19 -7.66 0.41
C CYS A 227 2.31 -6.48 1.38
N SER A 228 2.58 -5.28 0.86
CA SER A 228 2.63 -4.07 1.66
C SER A 228 1.89 -2.89 1.06
N ASN A 229 1.21 -2.15 1.93
CA ASN A 229 0.64 -0.85 1.60
C ASN A 229 1.42 0.28 2.29
N GLU A 230 2.01 1.14 1.49
CA GLU A 230 2.70 2.38 1.86
C GLU A 230 1.97 3.62 1.33
N GLY A 231 0.90 3.41 0.56
CA GLY A 231 0.04 4.44 -0.01
C GLY A 231 -1.15 4.80 0.87
N TRP A 232 -1.71 6.00 0.65
CA TRP A 232 -2.91 6.43 1.36
C TRP A 232 -4.12 5.62 0.91
N VAL A 233 -4.94 5.18 1.85
CA VAL A 233 -6.18 4.46 1.53
C VAL A 233 -7.36 5.19 2.14
N THR A 234 -8.26 5.71 1.32
CA THR A 234 -9.50 6.35 1.75
C THR A 234 -10.68 5.60 1.16
N GLY A 235 -11.55 5.09 2.03
CA GLY A 235 -12.81 4.48 1.65
C GLY A 235 -13.98 5.15 2.36
N ALA A 236 -15.17 5.12 1.76
CA ALA A 236 -16.35 5.73 2.36
C ALA A 236 -17.08 4.76 3.30
N SER A 237 -17.30 3.52 2.86
CA SER A 237 -17.99 2.50 3.66
C SER A 237 -17.03 1.60 4.44
N ARG A 238 -15.93 1.19 3.80
CA ARG A 238 -14.88 0.35 4.41
C ARG A 238 -13.50 0.75 3.90
N ALA A 239 -12.48 0.70 4.76
CA ALA A 239 -11.10 0.89 4.34
C ALA A 239 -10.10 0.00 5.09
N ALA A 240 -9.09 -0.53 4.39
CA ALA A 240 -7.96 -1.20 5.01
C ALA A 240 -6.70 -1.18 4.17
N GLY A 241 -5.55 -1.42 4.81
CA GLY A 241 -4.25 -1.41 4.14
C GLY A 241 -4.07 -2.52 3.11
N ILE A 242 -4.61 -3.73 3.32
CA ILE A 242 -4.40 -4.85 2.40
C ILE A 242 -5.69 -5.20 1.65
N VAL A 243 -6.73 -5.64 2.36
CA VAL A 243 -8.03 -6.02 1.77
C VAL A 243 -9.19 -5.28 2.42
N ALA A 244 -10.08 -4.64 1.66
CA ALA A 244 -11.27 -4.04 2.27
C ALA A 244 -12.26 -5.12 2.74
N LEU A 245 -12.62 -6.03 1.84
CA LEU A 245 -13.62 -7.08 2.05
C LEU A 245 -13.01 -8.46 1.80
N ALA A 246 -12.67 -9.19 2.87
CA ALA A 246 -12.17 -10.55 2.74
C ALA A 246 -13.35 -11.54 2.80
N GLY A 247 -13.72 -12.08 1.64
CA GLY A 247 -14.73 -13.13 1.50
C GLY A 247 -14.20 -14.54 1.81
N ALA A 248 -15.11 -15.51 1.80
CA ALA A 248 -14.80 -16.90 2.17
C ALA A 248 -13.59 -17.48 1.41
N GLY A 249 -12.79 -18.28 2.12
CA GLY A 249 -11.58 -18.91 1.56
C GLY A 249 -10.43 -17.94 1.30
N THR A 250 -10.53 -16.68 1.72
CA THR A 250 -9.40 -15.73 1.66
C THR A 250 -8.41 -16.03 2.77
N GLU A 251 -7.13 -16.12 2.40
CA GLU A 251 -6.03 -16.26 3.35
C GLU A 251 -5.01 -15.12 3.16
N ILE A 252 -4.67 -14.42 4.24
CA ILE A 252 -3.74 -13.28 4.23
C ILE A 252 -2.58 -13.60 5.19
N TYR A 253 -1.36 -13.58 4.68
CA TYR A 253 -0.15 -13.90 5.42
C TYR A 253 0.91 -12.83 5.27
N THR A 254 1.67 -12.60 6.36
CA THR A 254 2.98 -11.93 6.28
C THR A 254 2.93 -10.59 5.52
N SER A 255 1.82 -9.87 5.70
CA SER A 255 1.50 -8.64 4.96
C SER A 255 1.41 -7.47 5.92
N ALA A 256 1.69 -6.26 5.43
CA ALA A 256 1.68 -5.08 6.29
C ALA A 256 1.03 -3.84 5.73
N ASN A 257 0.37 -3.13 6.63
CA ASN A 257 -0.02 -1.76 6.39
C ASN A 257 0.93 -0.79 7.07
N LEU A 258 1.58 0.04 6.26
CA LEU A 258 2.61 1.00 6.65
C LEU A 258 2.13 2.46 6.49
N GLN A 259 0.93 2.67 5.92
CA GLN A 259 0.35 4.00 5.71
C GLN A 259 -1.14 4.10 6.11
N VAL A 260 -1.55 5.33 6.45
CA VAL A 260 -2.89 5.68 6.95
C VAL A 260 -3.99 5.12 6.06
N ALA A 261 -4.89 4.38 6.70
CA ALA A 261 -6.20 4.06 6.16
C ALA A 261 -7.25 4.96 6.84
N ARG A 262 -8.12 5.56 6.03
CA ARG A 262 -9.21 6.41 6.48
C ARG A 262 -10.55 5.86 6.01
N CYS A 263 -11.49 5.75 6.94
CA CYS A 263 -12.89 5.49 6.60
C CYS A 263 -13.84 6.27 7.50
N THR A 264 -15.04 6.57 7.00
CA THR A 264 -16.14 7.01 7.85
C THR A 264 -16.89 5.83 8.50
N GLY A 265 -16.90 4.66 7.84
CA GLY A 265 -17.46 3.41 8.36
C GLY A 265 -16.42 2.50 9.02
N ILE A 266 -16.30 1.27 8.54
CA ILE A 266 -15.45 0.22 9.15
C ILE A 266 -14.01 0.36 8.65
N THR A 267 -13.05 0.45 9.58
CA THR A 267 -11.62 0.53 9.25
C THR A 267 -10.82 -0.58 9.91
N GLY A 268 -9.98 -1.27 9.15
CA GLY A 268 -9.01 -2.22 9.67
C GLY A 268 -7.59 -1.91 9.18
N GLY A 269 -6.58 -2.23 9.98
CA GLY A 269 -5.19 -2.05 9.52
C GLY A 269 -4.85 -2.94 8.34
N ILE A 270 -5.22 -4.21 8.41
CA ILE A 270 -4.95 -5.22 7.37
C ILE A 270 -6.22 -5.53 6.57
N ALA A 271 -7.33 -5.81 7.27
CA ALA A 271 -8.61 -6.11 6.66
C ALA A 271 -9.76 -5.32 7.29
N ALA A 272 -10.65 -4.71 6.51
CA ALA A 272 -11.77 -3.98 7.10
C ALA A 272 -12.84 -4.96 7.61
N GLU A 273 -13.18 -5.97 6.81
CA GLU A 273 -14.14 -7.02 7.17
C GLU A 273 -13.63 -8.41 6.81
N LEU A 274 -13.79 -9.36 7.72
CA LEU A 274 -13.50 -10.77 7.53
C LEU A 274 -14.80 -11.60 7.55
N SER A 275 -15.09 -12.29 6.45
CA SER A 275 -16.16 -13.29 6.36
C SER A 275 -15.77 -14.61 7.06
N PRO A 276 -16.72 -15.54 7.29
CA PRO A 276 -16.38 -16.90 7.75
C PRO A 276 -15.38 -17.59 6.81
N GLN A 277 -14.58 -18.52 7.36
CA GLN A 277 -13.54 -19.26 6.61
C GLN A 277 -12.44 -18.37 6.03
N THR A 278 -12.23 -17.19 6.59
CA THR A 278 -11.06 -16.37 6.30
C THR A 278 -9.94 -16.65 7.30
N VAL A 279 -8.70 -16.51 6.83
CA VAL A 279 -7.50 -16.69 7.66
C VAL A 279 -6.61 -15.47 7.52
N LEU A 280 -6.20 -14.89 8.63
CA LEU A 280 -5.29 -13.75 8.66
C LEU A 280 -4.19 -14.03 9.70
N LYS A 281 -2.95 -14.18 9.25
CA LYS A 281 -1.86 -14.66 10.11
C LYS A 281 -0.55 -13.93 9.85
N ASN A 282 0.19 -13.68 10.93
CA ASN A 282 1.51 -13.05 10.86
C ASN A 282 1.50 -11.70 10.13
N CYS A 283 0.48 -10.86 10.33
CA CYS A 283 0.37 -9.56 9.65
C CYS A 283 0.70 -8.40 10.59
N LEU A 284 1.09 -7.26 10.03
CA LEU A 284 1.53 -6.08 10.80
C LEU A 284 0.80 -4.80 10.37
N ASN A 285 0.26 -4.05 11.33
CA ASN A 285 -0.16 -2.67 11.08
C ASN A 285 0.69 -1.69 11.89
N VAL A 286 1.47 -0.85 11.22
CA VAL A 286 2.18 0.28 11.88
C VAL A 286 1.53 1.63 11.56
N ALA A 287 0.46 1.62 10.77
CA ALA A 287 -0.16 2.84 10.33
C ALA A 287 -1.35 3.24 11.19
N HIS A 288 -1.48 4.55 11.42
CA HIS A 288 -2.62 5.12 12.12
C HIS A 288 -3.92 4.95 11.32
N LEU A 289 -5.00 4.56 12.00
CA LEU A 289 -6.32 4.40 11.38
C LEU A 289 -7.23 5.56 11.74
N ALA A 290 -7.62 6.35 10.74
CA ALA A 290 -8.50 7.49 10.90
C ALA A 290 -9.96 7.12 10.59
N GLY A 291 -10.92 7.56 11.42
CA GLY A 291 -12.35 7.24 11.25
C GLY A 291 -13.15 7.29 12.54
N ASN A 292 -14.48 7.24 12.46
CA ASN A 292 -15.36 7.62 13.58
C ASN A 292 -16.30 6.52 14.10
N GLU A 293 -16.53 5.41 13.38
CA GLU A 293 -17.55 4.42 13.76
C GLU A 293 -16.98 3.11 14.33
N GLN A 294 -16.34 2.27 13.50
CA GLN A 294 -15.83 0.96 13.90
C GLN A 294 -14.41 0.74 13.40
N LYS A 295 -13.46 0.55 14.33
CA LYS A 295 -12.04 0.46 14.01
C LYS A 295 -11.39 -0.70 14.76
N GLY A 296 -10.51 -1.43 14.08
CA GLY A 296 -9.59 -2.36 14.71
C GLY A 296 -8.20 -2.29 14.09
N ALA A 297 -7.17 -2.32 14.94
CA ALA A 297 -5.80 -2.09 14.52
C ALA A 297 -5.30 -3.12 13.49
N ILE A 298 -5.89 -4.32 13.46
CA ILE A 298 -5.67 -5.34 12.44
C ILE A 298 -6.94 -5.53 11.60
N VAL A 299 -8.07 -5.78 12.27
CA VAL A 299 -9.34 -6.12 11.63
C VAL A 299 -10.45 -5.20 12.10
N GLY A 300 -11.18 -4.55 11.20
CA GLY A 300 -12.29 -3.66 11.57
C GLY A 300 -13.51 -4.41 12.11
N GLN A 301 -13.92 -5.48 11.44
CA GLN A 301 -14.99 -6.37 11.82
C GLN A 301 -14.66 -7.82 11.45
N MET A 302 -14.97 -8.76 12.33
CA MET A 302 -14.68 -10.17 12.14
C MET A 302 -15.95 -11.01 12.36
N ALA A 303 -16.32 -11.83 11.37
CA ALA A 303 -17.42 -12.78 11.49
C ALA A 303 -17.00 -14.05 12.24
N ASP A 304 -17.98 -14.74 12.82
CA ASP A 304 -17.77 -16.07 13.41
C ASP A 304 -17.23 -17.05 12.37
N GLY A 305 -16.20 -17.82 12.77
CA GLY A 305 -15.51 -18.75 11.87
C GLY A 305 -14.38 -18.13 11.02
N ALA A 306 -14.08 -16.84 11.19
CA ALA A 306 -12.81 -16.26 10.76
C ALA A 306 -11.68 -16.60 11.75
N THR A 307 -10.44 -16.67 11.28
CA THR A 307 -9.25 -16.95 12.10
C THR A 307 -8.24 -15.83 11.98
N VAL A 308 -7.88 -15.21 13.10
CA VAL A 308 -6.76 -14.26 13.21
C VAL A 308 -5.73 -14.83 14.18
N ALA A 309 -4.44 -14.82 13.84
CA ALA A 309 -3.40 -15.26 14.77
C ALA A 309 -2.02 -14.64 14.49
N GLY A 310 -1.27 -14.36 15.55
CA GLY A 310 0.10 -13.82 15.45
C GLY A 310 0.16 -12.51 14.68
N CYS A 311 -0.84 -11.65 14.83
CA CYS A 311 -0.84 -10.34 14.17
C CYS A 311 -0.42 -9.24 15.14
N TYR A 312 0.25 -8.22 14.63
CA TYR A 312 0.92 -7.22 15.44
C TYR A 312 0.52 -5.83 14.99
N TYR A 313 0.38 -4.89 15.92
CA TYR A 313 0.21 -3.48 15.56
C TYR A 313 0.97 -2.56 16.49
N LYS A 314 1.27 -1.36 15.99
CA LYS A 314 2.00 -0.35 16.75
C LYS A 314 1.09 0.33 17.78
N GLU A 315 1.58 0.49 19.01
CA GLU A 315 0.91 1.29 20.04
C GLU A 315 0.59 2.70 19.55
N GLY A 316 -0.62 3.19 19.84
CA GLY A 316 -1.08 4.52 19.42
C GLY A 316 -1.58 4.63 17.97
N THR A 317 -1.52 3.56 17.16
CA THR A 317 -2.06 3.61 15.79
C THR A 317 -3.56 3.36 15.72
N ALA A 318 -4.05 2.41 16.51
CA ALA A 318 -5.46 2.07 16.70
C ALA A 318 -5.58 1.06 17.85
N SER A 319 -6.77 0.93 18.43
CA SER A 319 -7.12 -0.06 19.44
C SER A 319 -8.63 -0.24 19.51
N PRO A 320 -9.15 -1.43 19.84
CA PRO A 320 -8.44 -2.72 19.99
C PRO A 320 -7.92 -3.27 18.63
N GLY A 321 -7.23 -4.41 18.63
CA GLY A 321 -6.75 -5.10 17.44
C GLY A 321 -7.86 -5.61 16.53
N ILE A 322 -8.99 -6.02 17.10
CA ILE A 322 -10.22 -6.42 16.39
C ILE A 322 -11.36 -5.51 16.80
N GLY A 323 -11.94 -4.77 15.85
CA GLY A 323 -13.02 -3.83 16.13
C GLY A 323 -14.30 -4.53 16.59
N GLY A 324 -15.08 -3.84 17.42
CA GLY A 324 -16.30 -4.38 18.04
C GLY A 324 -16.07 -5.24 19.29
N THR A 325 -14.82 -5.42 19.73
CA THR A 325 -14.47 -6.09 20.99
C THR A 325 -14.13 -5.07 22.09
N GLU A 326 -14.32 -5.41 23.36
CA GLU A 326 -14.03 -4.48 24.49
C GLU A 326 -12.54 -4.41 24.86
N ALA A 327 -11.75 -5.42 24.50
CA ALA A 327 -10.31 -5.49 24.77
C ALA A 327 -9.59 -6.40 23.77
N ASP A 328 -8.27 -6.21 23.65
CA ASP A 328 -7.42 -7.10 22.86
C ASP A 328 -7.47 -8.52 23.40
N VAL A 329 -7.49 -9.49 22.49
CA VAL A 329 -7.29 -10.90 22.80
C VAL A 329 -5.80 -11.19 22.51
N PRO A 330 -4.91 -11.27 23.52
CA PRO A 330 -3.45 -11.27 23.31
C PRO A 330 -2.92 -12.49 22.54
N ALA A 331 -3.73 -13.55 22.38
CA ALA A 331 -3.43 -14.72 21.54
C ALA A 331 -3.72 -14.50 20.05
N VAL A 332 -4.38 -13.41 19.69
CA VAL A 332 -4.91 -13.12 18.35
C VAL A 332 -4.20 -11.91 17.75
N THR A 333 -4.09 -10.82 18.51
CA THR A 333 -3.38 -9.60 18.14
C THR A 333 -2.50 -9.09 19.29
N THR A 334 -1.32 -8.57 18.97
CA THR A 334 -0.38 -8.03 19.96
C THR A 334 -0.04 -6.56 19.63
N SER A 335 -0.32 -5.67 20.58
CA SER A 335 0.16 -4.28 20.54
C SER A 335 1.66 -4.24 20.86
N LEU A 336 2.43 -3.47 20.10
CA LEU A 336 3.87 -3.34 20.24
C LEU A 336 4.29 -1.88 20.31
N SER A 337 5.12 -1.54 21.30
CA SER A 337 5.78 -0.25 21.35
C SER A 337 6.74 -0.06 20.17
N ASP A 338 7.05 1.20 19.85
CA ASP A 338 8.01 1.55 18.80
C ASP A 338 9.39 0.90 18.99
N ALA A 339 9.84 0.80 20.24
CA ALA A 339 11.11 0.16 20.58
C ALA A 339 11.07 -1.34 20.34
N ARG A 340 9.96 -2.01 20.69
CA ARG A 340 9.79 -3.45 20.51
C ARG A 340 9.69 -3.81 19.04
N LEU A 341 8.91 -3.07 18.25
CA LEU A 341 8.85 -3.20 16.79
C LEU A 341 10.26 -3.20 16.16
N LYS A 342 11.10 -2.23 16.52
CA LYS A 342 12.46 -2.10 15.96
C LYS A 342 13.46 -3.16 16.44
N SER A 343 13.11 -3.94 17.46
CA SER A 343 14.03 -4.89 18.10
C SER A 343 14.28 -6.12 17.23
N THR A 344 15.52 -6.62 17.25
CA THR A 344 15.87 -7.90 16.57
C THR A 344 15.06 -9.05 17.15
N ALA A 345 14.81 -9.02 18.46
CA ALA A 345 14.02 -10.03 19.16
C ALA A 345 12.60 -10.13 18.61
N GLN A 346 11.94 -9.00 18.33
CA GLN A 346 10.59 -9.02 17.77
C GLN A 346 10.55 -9.54 16.33
N ILE A 347 11.52 -9.16 15.50
CA ILE A 347 11.61 -9.68 14.13
C ILE A 347 11.84 -11.20 14.15
N ILE A 348 12.70 -11.69 15.07
CA ILE A 348 12.88 -13.13 15.30
C ILE A 348 11.55 -13.77 15.72
N GLU A 349 10.83 -13.18 16.68
CA GLU A 349 9.52 -13.68 17.15
C GLU A 349 8.53 -13.84 15.99
N MET A 350 8.40 -12.82 15.14
CA MET A 350 7.52 -12.83 13.96
C MET A 350 7.94 -13.88 12.91
N ASN A 351 9.24 -14.13 12.79
CA ASN A 351 9.79 -15.17 11.90
C ASN A 351 9.71 -16.58 12.48
N THR A 352 9.60 -16.70 13.81
CA THR A 352 9.33 -17.98 14.48
C THR A 352 7.86 -18.36 14.46
N PHE A 353 6.96 -17.47 13.99
CA PHE A 353 5.56 -17.79 13.84
C PHE A 353 5.39 -19.00 12.91
N HIS A 354 5.03 -20.14 13.49
CA HIS A 354 4.99 -21.41 12.78
C HIS A 354 3.76 -21.48 11.87
N LEU A 355 3.97 -21.19 10.59
CA LEU A 355 3.03 -21.54 9.52
C LEU A 355 3.06 -23.06 9.33
N THR A 356 1.97 -23.74 9.70
CA THR A 356 1.90 -25.21 9.67
C THR A 356 1.65 -25.77 8.27
N ASP A 357 1.04 -24.99 7.38
CA ASP A 357 0.77 -25.37 6.00
C ASP A 357 2.03 -25.23 5.13
N ALA A 358 2.47 -26.34 4.52
CA ALA A 358 3.65 -26.38 3.68
C ALA A 358 3.51 -25.56 2.38
N ARG A 359 2.30 -25.45 1.82
CA ARG A 359 2.01 -24.63 0.63
C ARG A 359 2.27 -23.15 0.95
N ILE A 360 1.82 -22.72 2.12
CA ILE A 360 1.95 -21.34 2.60
C ILE A 360 3.41 -21.02 2.96
N ARG A 361 4.12 -21.94 3.60
CA ARG A 361 5.56 -21.77 3.90
C ARG A 361 6.42 -21.61 2.65
N ALA A 362 6.06 -22.26 1.55
CA ALA A 362 6.84 -22.19 0.31
C ALA A 362 6.81 -20.78 -0.32
N ILE A 363 5.75 -20.01 -0.06
CA ILE A 363 5.57 -18.67 -0.63
C ILE A 363 5.81 -17.56 0.40
N CYS A 364 5.66 -17.80 1.69
CA CYS A 364 5.87 -16.78 2.72
C CYS A 364 7.37 -16.54 2.95
N HIS A 365 7.80 -15.30 2.71
CA HIS A 365 9.17 -14.88 2.99
C HIS A 365 9.28 -14.38 4.44
N PRO A 366 10.43 -14.59 5.10
CA PRO A 366 10.63 -14.09 6.45
C PRO A 366 10.66 -12.55 6.46
N TRP A 367 10.19 -11.95 7.56
CA TRP A 367 10.36 -10.54 7.88
C TRP A 367 11.86 -10.18 7.92
N GLN A 368 12.25 -9.15 7.19
CA GLN A 368 13.64 -8.68 7.11
C GLN A 368 13.78 -7.22 7.61
N ARG A 369 15.00 -6.84 7.98
CA ARG A 369 15.37 -5.43 8.20
C ARG A 369 15.78 -4.81 6.85
N GLY A 370 15.05 -3.82 6.34
CA GLY A 370 15.44 -3.10 5.10
C GLY A 370 14.32 -3.00 4.06
N THR A 371 14.64 -2.58 2.84
CA THR A 371 13.70 -2.03 1.83
C THR A 371 12.85 -3.04 1.05
N ASP A 372 13.02 -4.34 1.30
CA ASP A 372 12.51 -5.35 0.38
C ASP A 372 11.36 -6.21 0.95
N HIS A 373 11.11 -6.21 2.26
CA HIS A 373 9.93 -6.86 2.89
C HIS A 373 9.30 -5.91 3.93
N PRO A 374 7.98 -5.94 4.23
CA PRO A 374 7.34 -4.93 5.09
C PRO A 374 8.13 -4.60 6.35
N VAL A 375 8.66 -3.38 6.36
CA VAL A 375 9.78 -3.04 7.24
C VAL A 375 9.27 -2.79 8.65
N ILE A 376 9.78 -3.55 9.60
CA ILE A 376 9.71 -3.17 11.01
C ILE A 376 10.97 -2.39 11.34
N GLY A 377 10.84 -1.05 11.31
CA GLY A 377 11.91 -0.18 11.78
C GLY A 377 12.72 0.54 10.71
N ALA A 378 12.16 0.84 9.54
CA ALA A 378 12.54 2.09 8.92
C ALA A 378 11.90 3.21 9.75
N ALA A 379 12.71 4.01 10.44
CA ALA A 379 12.45 5.44 10.34
C ALA A 379 12.33 5.69 8.84
N PRO A 380 11.28 6.38 8.39
CA PRO A 380 11.06 6.57 6.97
C PRO A 380 12.37 6.81 6.25
N THR A 381 12.65 6.03 5.21
CA THR A 381 13.87 6.23 4.43
C THR A 381 13.78 7.64 3.90
N ALA A 382 14.48 8.55 4.57
CA ALA A 382 14.64 9.90 4.11
C ALA A 382 15.33 9.77 2.76
N VAL A 383 14.56 9.91 1.69
CA VAL A 383 15.12 10.40 0.45
C VAL A 383 15.54 11.81 0.78
N THR A 384 16.81 11.97 1.11
CA THR A 384 17.44 13.27 1.10
C THR A 384 17.42 13.71 -0.36
N VAL A 385 16.58 14.70 -0.68
CA VAL A 385 16.86 15.55 -1.84
C VAL A 385 18.08 16.36 -1.43
N THR A 386 19.26 15.87 -1.80
CA THR A 386 20.48 16.65 -1.76
C THR A 386 20.47 17.60 -2.95
N GLU A 387 20.45 18.88 -2.58
CA GLU A 387 20.81 20.07 -3.35
C GLU A 387 19.89 20.47 -4.53
N ASP A 388 19.23 21.62 -4.31
CA ASP A 388 18.88 22.67 -5.27
C ASP A 388 17.45 22.96 -5.76
N ASP A 389 16.41 22.13 -5.60
CA ASP A 389 15.10 22.50 -6.15
C ASP A 389 13.89 22.18 -5.26
N VAL A 390 13.55 23.10 -4.34
CA VAL A 390 12.14 23.45 -4.07
C VAL A 390 12.07 24.94 -3.69
N THR A 391 12.07 25.82 -4.69
CA THR A 391 11.83 27.26 -4.47
C THR A 391 10.34 27.60 -4.65
N PHE A 392 9.63 27.89 -3.54
CA PHE A 392 8.24 28.35 -3.58
C PHE A 392 8.14 29.80 -4.05
N GLY A 393 7.99 30.00 -5.36
CA GLY A 393 7.46 31.25 -5.89
C GLY A 393 5.98 31.40 -5.53
N ALA A 394 5.66 32.41 -4.71
CA ALA A 394 4.32 32.96 -4.43
C ALA A 394 3.10 32.03 -4.71
N GLY A 395 2.70 31.25 -3.69
CA GLY A 395 1.48 30.43 -3.66
C GLY A 395 1.68 29.00 -4.18
N SER A 396 1.40 27.92 -3.46
CA SER A 396 0.82 27.69 -2.15
C SER A 396 1.53 26.48 -1.49
N LEU A 397 1.91 26.58 -0.21
CA LEU A 397 2.27 25.47 0.66
C LEU A 397 1.23 24.34 0.61
N SER A 398 -0.05 24.67 0.44
CA SER A 398 -1.13 23.69 0.26
C SER A 398 -0.97 22.81 -0.99
N ALA A 399 -0.29 23.27 -2.05
CA ALA A 399 0.05 22.45 -3.21
C ALA A 399 1.28 21.56 -2.95
N ALA A 400 2.27 22.07 -2.22
CA ALA A 400 3.50 21.36 -1.88
C ALA A 400 3.29 20.20 -0.90
N ALA A 401 2.59 20.49 0.21
CA ALA A 401 2.17 19.55 1.24
C ALA A 401 1.42 18.31 0.68
N THR A 402 0.69 18.57 -0.39
CA THR A 402 -0.26 17.67 -1.04
C THR A 402 0.43 16.83 -2.12
N VAL A 403 1.64 17.22 -2.56
CA VAL A 403 2.40 16.61 -3.66
C VAL A 403 3.53 15.68 -3.21
N CYS A 404 4.08 15.86 -2.02
CA CYS A 404 5.39 15.28 -1.72
C CYS A 404 5.40 13.86 -1.08
N GLY A 405 4.25 13.23 -0.83
CA GLY A 405 4.20 11.87 -0.26
C GLY A 405 4.72 11.79 1.18
N THR A 406 5.13 10.60 1.65
CA THR A 406 5.72 10.43 2.99
C THR A 406 7.15 10.95 3.04
N ASP A 407 7.47 11.71 4.08
CA ASP A 407 8.83 12.06 4.54
C ASP A 407 9.59 13.09 3.73
N ALA A 408 8.88 13.78 2.85
CA ALA A 408 9.43 14.93 2.15
C ALA A 408 9.67 16.12 3.08
N VAL A 409 10.67 16.94 2.77
CA VAL A 409 10.93 18.22 3.45
C VAL A 409 10.56 19.36 2.51
N VAL A 410 9.55 20.12 2.88
CA VAL A 410 9.06 21.34 2.24
C VAL A 410 9.75 22.51 2.94
N LYS A 411 10.82 23.02 2.32
CA LYS A 411 11.65 24.08 2.90
C LYS A 411 11.28 25.46 2.38
N LEU A 412 11.09 26.43 3.26
CA LEU A 412 10.92 27.83 2.87
C LEU A 412 12.27 28.43 2.46
N ILE A 413 12.24 29.20 1.38
CA ILE A 413 13.40 29.90 0.82
C ILE A 413 13.23 31.42 0.82
N GLY A 414 12.13 31.90 1.43
CA GLY A 414 11.77 33.30 1.53
C GLY A 414 10.46 33.48 2.29
N HIS A 415 10.22 34.70 2.77
CA HIS A 415 8.91 35.07 3.31
C HIS A 415 7.85 34.95 2.21
N THR A 416 6.74 34.29 2.51
CA THR A 416 5.70 34.02 1.51
C THR A 416 4.32 33.98 2.15
N SER A 417 3.28 33.98 1.32
CA SER A 417 1.89 33.89 1.76
C SER A 417 1.18 32.70 1.11
N ASP A 418 0.35 32.00 1.89
CA ASP A 418 -0.50 30.91 1.44
C ASP A 418 -1.98 31.24 1.69
N PRO A 419 -2.88 30.91 0.76
CA PRO A 419 -4.32 31.14 0.95
C PRO A 419 -4.93 30.31 2.09
N GLY A 420 -4.20 29.37 2.67
CA GLY A 420 -4.69 28.34 3.56
C GLY A 420 -5.35 27.20 2.78
N GLY A 421 -5.99 26.30 3.50
CA GLY A 421 -6.76 25.21 2.90
C GLY A 421 -6.45 23.85 3.50
N GLU A 422 -7.03 22.83 2.88
CA GLU A 422 -6.94 21.46 3.36
C GLU A 422 -5.63 20.83 2.94
N ILE A 423 -4.91 20.29 3.93
CA ILE A 423 -3.66 19.55 3.75
C ILE A 423 -3.84 18.14 4.29
N SER A 424 -3.17 17.19 3.64
CA SER A 424 -3.14 15.78 4.02
C SER A 424 -1.87 15.16 3.44
N GLY A 425 -1.26 14.24 4.18
CA GLY A 425 0.08 13.75 3.85
C GLY A 425 0.95 13.59 5.08
N THR A 426 2.13 12.97 4.91
CA THR A 426 3.14 12.90 5.98
C THR A 426 4.41 13.59 5.49
N TYR A 427 4.69 14.81 5.92
CA TYR A 427 5.86 15.57 5.43
C TYR A 427 6.38 16.50 6.52
N THR A 428 7.57 17.03 6.31
CA THR A 428 8.20 18.06 7.13
C THR A 428 8.04 19.42 6.46
N LEU A 429 7.42 20.38 7.13
CA LEU A 429 7.50 21.80 6.80
C LEU A 429 8.69 22.40 7.54
N ASP A 430 9.74 22.76 6.81
CA ASP A 430 10.89 23.47 7.34
C ASP A 430 10.74 24.97 7.07
N LEU A 431 10.53 25.74 8.14
CA LEU A 431 10.34 27.19 8.07
C LEU A 431 11.63 27.93 7.72
N ASN A 432 12.81 27.33 7.95
CA ASN A 432 14.12 27.85 7.56
C ASN A 432 14.34 29.35 7.86
N GLY A 433 13.90 29.82 9.03
CA GLY A 433 14.01 31.22 9.44
C GLY A 433 13.06 32.21 8.75
N TYR A 434 12.20 31.73 7.85
CA TYR A 434 11.24 32.56 7.11
C TYR A 434 9.83 32.49 7.70
N THR A 435 9.01 33.47 7.30
CA THR A 435 7.61 33.58 7.69
C THR A 435 6.70 33.09 6.57
N LEU A 436 5.85 32.11 6.86
CA LEU A 436 4.71 31.75 6.03
C LEU A 436 3.43 32.41 6.58
N THR A 437 2.89 33.38 5.85
CA THR A 437 1.67 34.09 6.22
C THR A 437 0.44 33.39 5.65
N LEU A 438 -0.50 33.01 6.49
CA LEU A 438 -1.70 32.28 6.14
C LEU A 438 -2.91 33.21 6.07
N ALA A 439 -3.61 33.22 4.93
CA ALA A 439 -4.86 33.96 4.76
C ALA A 439 -6.07 33.20 5.35
N ALA A 440 -5.99 31.88 5.44
CA ALA A 440 -6.94 30.99 6.11
C ALA A 440 -6.17 29.84 6.81
N PRO A 441 -6.81 29.06 7.72
CA PRO A 441 -6.12 28.00 8.43
C PRO A 441 -5.59 26.91 7.49
N LEU A 442 -4.42 26.36 7.82
CA LEU A 442 -4.01 25.06 7.27
C LEU A 442 -4.77 23.96 8.01
N VAL A 443 -5.68 23.29 7.30
CA VAL A 443 -6.55 22.27 7.87
C VAL A 443 -5.96 20.89 7.59
N LEU A 444 -5.34 20.26 8.58
CA LEU A 444 -4.91 18.87 8.49
C LEU A 444 -6.12 17.95 8.59
N LYS A 445 -6.35 17.16 7.54
CA LYS A 445 -7.42 16.16 7.47
C LYS A 445 -6.96 14.74 7.77
N GLY A 446 -5.67 14.45 7.70
CA GLY A 446 -5.05 13.16 8.00
C GLY A 446 -3.53 13.21 7.83
N GLY A 447 -2.81 12.17 8.26
CA GLY A 447 -1.34 12.04 8.08
C GLY A 447 -0.54 12.68 9.20
N THR A 448 0.76 12.94 9.00
CA THR A 448 1.60 13.61 10.01
C THR A 448 2.38 14.78 9.42
N VAL A 449 2.08 16.00 9.84
CA VAL A 449 2.89 17.17 9.48
C VAL A 449 3.93 17.41 10.56
N THR A 450 5.20 17.43 10.19
CA THR A 450 6.29 17.82 11.06
C THR A 450 6.64 19.27 10.78
N VAL A 451 6.45 20.19 11.72
CA VAL A 451 6.94 21.57 11.57
C VAL A 451 8.30 21.66 12.21
N THR A 452 9.30 22.12 11.47
CA THR A 452 10.65 22.35 11.96
C THR A 452 11.18 23.69 11.49
N ASP A 453 12.33 24.06 12.00
CA ASP A 453 13.09 25.21 11.56
C ASP A 453 14.59 24.87 11.56
N THR A 454 15.18 24.82 10.38
CA THR A 454 16.61 24.53 10.17
C THR A 454 17.46 25.78 9.90
N ALA A 455 16.91 26.98 10.11
CA ALA A 455 17.68 28.22 9.95
C ALA A 455 19.02 28.15 10.69
N GLU A 456 20.06 28.70 10.05
CA GLU A 456 21.34 28.95 10.72
C GLU A 456 21.12 29.89 11.91
N THR A 457 21.99 29.81 12.92
CA THR A 457 21.82 30.46 14.24
C THR A 457 21.65 31.98 14.19
N ASP A 458 21.96 32.60 13.06
CA ASP A 458 21.97 34.05 12.85
C ASP A 458 20.66 34.56 12.21
N LEU A 459 19.78 33.65 11.77
CA LEU A 459 18.45 33.99 11.25
C LEU A 459 17.40 33.95 12.36
N PRO A 460 16.37 34.84 12.31
CA PRO A 460 15.27 34.79 13.24
C PRO A 460 14.53 33.45 13.10
N ALA A 461 13.97 32.94 14.20
CA ALA A 461 13.20 31.70 14.17
C ALA A 461 11.98 31.84 13.22
N GLY A 462 11.90 30.91 12.27
CA GLY A 462 10.85 30.83 11.27
C GLY A 462 9.47 30.71 11.89
N LYS A 463 8.46 31.16 11.15
CA LYS A 463 7.12 31.38 11.70
C LYS A 463 6.00 31.01 10.74
N LEU A 464 5.06 30.20 11.20
CA LEU A 464 3.72 30.08 10.63
C LEU A 464 2.85 31.18 11.24
N LEU A 465 2.37 32.14 10.44
CA LEU A 465 1.63 33.31 10.93
C LEU A 465 0.24 33.39 10.30
N ALA A 466 -0.83 33.37 11.10
CA ALA A 466 -2.18 33.66 10.66
C ALA A 466 -2.71 34.95 11.29
N HIS A 467 -3.25 35.86 10.48
CA HIS A 467 -3.73 37.16 10.96
C HIS A 467 -5.21 37.19 11.35
N SER A 468 -6.05 36.45 10.62
CA SER A 468 -7.52 36.55 10.66
C SER A 468 -8.22 35.26 11.14
N SER A 469 -7.46 34.20 11.45
CA SER A 469 -8.00 32.87 11.73
C SER A 469 -7.00 32.00 12.51
N GLU A 470 -7.33 30.71 12.71
CA GLU A 470 -6.38 29.77 13.31
C GLU A 470 -5.18 29.55 12.38
N ALA A 471 -3.98 29.37 12.92
CA ALA A 471 -2.82 29.08 12.06
C ALA A 471 -2.85 27.63 11.56
N LEU A 472 -3.17 26.68 12.46
CA LEU A 472 -3.29 25.28 12.09
C LEU A 472 -4.53 24.65 12.75
N ARG A 473 -5.33 23.94 11.93
CA ARG A 473 -6.52 23.22 12.40
C ARG A 473 -6.35 21.72 12.15
N LEU A 474 -6.36 20.92 13.21
CA LEU A 474 -6.33 19.46 13.14
C LEU A 474 -7.76 18.93 13.13
N SER A 475 -8.28 18.64 11.94
CA SER A 475 -9.57 17.97 11.72
C SER A 475 -9.45 16.45 11.55
N GLY A 476 -8.21 15.95 11.40
CA GLY A 476 -7.77 14.56 11.47
C GLY A 476 -6.25 14.48 11.25
N GLY A 477 -5.56 13.45 11.75
CA GLY A 477 -4.10 13.30 11.63
C GLY A 477 -3.30 13.93 12.76
N SER A 478 -1.97 13.87 12.69
CA SER A 478 -1.04 14.26 13.76
C SER A 478 -0.17 15.46 13.39
N LEU A 479 0.15 16.30 14.36
CA LEU A 479 1.13 17.39 14.23
C LEU A 479 2.33 17.10 15.12
N ARG A 480 3.52 17.20 14.54
CA ARG A 480 4.79 17.12 15.24
C ARG A 480 5.52 18.45 15.12
N LEU A 481 5.48 19.29 16.14
CA LEU A 481 6.30 20.51 16.15
C LEU A 481 7.70 20.12 16.63
N VAL A 482 8.78 20.41 15.92
CA VAL A 482 10.16 20.07 16.32
C VAL A 482 10.93 21.33 16.69
N LYS A 483 10.86 22.34 15.82
CA LYS A 483 11.40 23.69 15.99
C LYS A 483 10.54 24.69 15.20
N GLY A 484 10.66 25.98 15.49
CA GLY A 484 9.90 27.05 14.84
C GLY A 484 8.66 27.49 15.62
N ASN A 485 8.01 28.54 15.11
CA ASN A 485 6.92 29.24 15.79
C ASN A 485 5.60 29.07 15.05
N ILE A 486 4.52 28.77 15.78
CA ILE A 486 3.15 28.79 15.23
C ILE A 486 2.36 29.90 15.92
N VAL A 487 1.86 30.85 15.13
CA VAL A 487 1.25 32.07 15.67
C VAL A 487 -0.03 32.44 14.95
N SER A 488 -1.09 32.66 15.73
CA SER A 488 -2.31 33.36 15.28
C SER A 488 -2.43 34.67 16.04
N THR A 489 -2.77 35.76 15.36
CA THR A 489 -3.02 37.06 16.02
C THR A 489 -4.50 37.33 16.30
N SER A 490 -5.39 36.37 16.06
CA SER A 490 -6.85 36.57 16.16
C SER A 490 -7.55 35.59 17.09
N THR A 491 -7.25 34.30 17.02
CA THR A 491 -7.88 33.27 17.86
C THR A 491 -6.84 32.28 18.38
N TYR A 492 -6.91 31.01 17.96
CA TYR A 492 -6.03 29.93 18.39
C TYR A 492 -4.84 29.78 17.44
N ALA A 493 -3.65 29.58 17.98
CA ALA A 493 -2.51 29.18 17.15
C ALA A 493 -2.74 27.78 16.55
N ILE A 494 -3.22 26.85 17.38
CA ILE A 494 -3.55 25.48 16.99
C ILE A 494 -4.93 25.14 17.54
N ARG A 495 -5.80 24.59 16.69
CA ARG A 495 -7.11 24.08 17.07
C ARG A 495 -7.25 22.61 16.68
N CYS A 496 -7.51 21.73 17.65
CA CYS A 496 -7.73 20.31 17.41
C CYS A 496 -9.21 19.94 17.59
N GLU A 497 -9.86 19.58 16.48
CA GLU A 497 -11.28 19.20 16.42
C GLU A 497 -11.52 17.80 15.88
N GLY A 498 -10.47 17.10 15.43
CA GLY A 498 -10.52 15.70 14.99
C GLY A 498 -9.65 14.79 15.85
N ILE A 499 -9.62 13.51 15.48
CA ILE A 499 -8.82 12.47 16.11
C ILE A 499 -7.38 12.57 15.59
N GLY A 500 -6.42 12.78 16.50
CA GLY A 500 -5.03 13.08 16.17
C GLY A 500 -4.10 13.16 17.38
N THR A 501 -2.79 13.06 17.13
CA THR A 501 -1.74 13.19 18.15
C THR A 501 -1.01 14.52 17.96
N LEU A 502 -0.80 15.27 19.05
CA LEU A 502 0.00 16.48 19.05
C LEU A 502 1.30 16.19 19.81
N TRP A 503 2.43 16.29 19.12
CA TRP A 503 3.76 16.14 19.71
C TRP A 503 4.43 17.51 19.85
N LEU A 504 4.74 17.86 21.09
CA LEU A 504 5.39 19.12 21.46
C LEU A 504 6.72 18.81 22.18
N PRO A 505 7.87 19.33 21.71
CA PRO A 505 9.17 19.12 22.34
C PRO A 505 9.27 20.00 23.59
N THR A 506 10.43 20.04 24.22
CA THR A 506 10.65 20.81 25.45
C THR A 506 10.61 22.33 25.27
N ARG A 507 10.77 22.87 24.04
CA ARG A 507 10.87 24.33 23.78
C ARG A 507 10.06 24.90 22.58
N PRO A 508 8.89 24.37 22.18
CA PRO A 508 8.10 25.00 21.12
C PRO A 508 7.49 26.33 21.58
N GLN A 509 7.30 27.27 20.66
CA GLN A 509 6.50 28.48 20.90
C GLN A 509 5.20 28.45 20.09
N VAL A 510 4.09 28.58 20.81
CA VAL A 510 2.73 28.64 20.28
C VAL A 510 2.12 29.95 20.79
N ILE A 511 1.65 30.85 19.91
CA ILE A 511 1.21 32.21 20.29
C ILE A 511 -0.16 32.53 19.66
N GLY A 512 -1.16 32.91 20.46
CA GLY A 512 -2.52 33.24 20.01
C GLY A 512 -2.84 34.73 20.12
N ALA A 513 -4.12 35.11 20.17
CA ALA A 513 -4.54 36.47 20.52
C ALA A 513 -4.17 36.91 21.97
N GLY A 514 -3.44 36.05 22.70
CA GLY A 514 -2.65 36.27 23.93
C GLY A 514 -1.36 35.40 23.94
N GLU A 515 -0.73 35.17 25.10
CA GLU A 515 0.37 34.19 25.23
C GLU A 515 -0.16 32.74 25.06
N GLY A 516 -0.37 32.33 23.81
CA GLY A 516 -0.39 30.94 23.36
C GLY A 516 -1.57 30.05 23.77
N ASP A 517 -2.77 30.28 23.24
CA ASP A 517 -3.90 29.35 23.46
C ASP A 517 -3.87 28.13 22.51
N LEU A 518 -3.87 26.94 23.10
CA LEU A 518 -4.07 25.63 22.43
C LEU A 518 -5.48 25.12 22.76
N TYR A 519 -6.31 24.90 21.75
CA TYR A 519 -7.65 24.33 21.94
C TYR A 519 -7.69 22.85 21.57
N LEU A 520 -7.94 21.98 22.56
CA LEU A 520 -8.03 20.52 22.38
C LEU A 520 -9.44 20.02 22.74
N ARG A 521 -10.18 19.51 21.74
CA ARG A 521 -11.51 18.93 21.97
C ARG A 521 -11.55 17.40 21.85
N TYR A 522 -10.70 16.80 21.00
CA TYR A 522 -10.70 15.35 20.70
C TYR A 522 -9.30 14.74 20.55
N ALA A 523 -8.27 15.33 21.18
CA ALA A 523 -6.91 14.80 21.11
C ALA A 523 -6.80 13.49 21.92
N ASN A 524 -6.23 12.44 21.32
CA ASN A 524 -6.09 11.13 21.97
C ASN A 524 -4.88 11.08 22.92
N VAL A 525 -3.77 11.72 22.54
CA VAL A 525 -2.52 11.74 23.30
C VAL A 525 -1.83 13.10 23.10
N LEU A 526 -1.40 13.71 24.20
CA LEU A 526 -0.47 14.83 24.22
C LEU A 526 0.87 14.31 24.73
N GLU A 527 1.85 14.19 23.84
CA GLU A 527 3.20 13.76 24.22
C GLU A 527 4.11 14.98 24.34
N GLY A 528 4.56 15.25 25.56
CA GLY A 528 5.64 16.17 25.86
C GLY A 528 6.93 15.39 26.08
N ALA A 529 8.04 15.82 25.48
CA ALA A 529 9.34 15.43 26.01
C ALA A 529 9.50 16.08 27.40
N GLY A 530 9.82 15.29 28.43
CA GLY A 530 10.01 15.76 29.80
C GLY A 530 11.08 16.87 29.91
N PRO A 531 11.13 17.59 31.04
CA PRO A 531 11.78 18.90 31.21
C PRO A 531 13.22 19.00 30.70
#